data_AF-A0A7W6IR05-F1
#
_entry.id   AF-A0A7W6IR05-F1
#
_cell.length_a   1.000
_cell.length_b   1.000
_cell.length_c   1.000
_cell.angle_alpha   90.00
_cell.angle_beta   90.00
_cell.angle_gamma   90.00
#
_symmetry.space_group_name_H-M   'P 1'
#
loop_
_entity.id
_entity.type
_entity.pdbx_description
1 polymer ?
#
loop_
_entity_poly.entity_id
_entity_poly.type
_entity_poly.pdbx_seq_one_letter_code
_entity_poly.pdbx_strand_id
1 'polypeptide(L)'
;MEIGPSGDFVVTAGSKARVRTTRTIPRGTVTLRNTLVEKDVLREEGDFLVFTSAYSFTSASAAAAAVIGASANGRILWKLPDGRNYADWEASQGMSDCDSE
;
A
#
# COMPACT_ATOMS: atom_id res chain seq x y z
N MET A 1 -4.85 5.26 5.28
CA MET A 1 -3.46 4.77 5.27
C MET A 1 -2.76 5.35 6.48
N GLU A 2 -1.88 4.59 7.09
CA GLU A 2 -1.01 5.03 8.18
C GLU A 2 0.43 4.69 7.79
N ILE A 3 1.37 5.53 8.19
CA ILE A 3 2.78 5.28 7.94
C ILE A 3 3.46 5.17 9.30
N GLY A 4 4.10 4.03 9.55
CA GLY A 4 4.84 3.77 10.76
C GLY A 4 6.12 4.62 10.83
N PRO A 5 6.67 4.81 12.04
CA PRO A 5 7.91 5.58 12.24
C PRO A 5 9.09 4.98 11.47
N SER A 6 9.10 3.66 11.25
CA SER A 6 10.14 2.93 10.50
C SER A 6 9.93 2.92 8.98
N GLY A 7 8.93 3.64 8.46
CA GLY A 7 8.57 3.62 7.04
C GLY A 7 7.62 2.49 6.62
N ASP A 8 7.08 1.74 7.59
CA ASP A 8 6.06 0.72 7.33
C ASP A 8 4.77 1.33 6.81
N PHE A 9 4.23 0.83 5.70
CA PHE A 9 3.03 1.38 5.10
C PHE A 9 1.81 0.54 5.45
N VAL A 10 0.95 1.03 6.34
CA VAL A 10 -0.24 0.29 6.80
C VAL A 10 -1.49 0.76 6.06
N VAL A 11 -2.13 -0.18 5.36
CA VAL A 11 -3.45 0.02 4.78
C VAL A 11 -4.49 -0.41 5.81
N THR A 12 -5.36 0.51 6.19
CA THR A 12 -6.40 0.27 7.20
C THR A 12 -7.53 -0.61 6.64
N ALA A 13 -8.18 -1.36 7.53
CA ALA A 13 -9.43 -2.06 7.21
C ALA A 13 -10.50 -1.08 6.66
N GLY A 14 -11.36 -1.55 5.78
CA GLY A 14 -12.33 -0.77 5.01
C GLY A 14 -11.77 -0.12 3.74
N SER A 15 -10.46 -0.20 3.50
CA SER A 15 -9.85 0.35 2.27
C SER A 15 -10.32 -0.43 1.04
N LYS A 16 -10.61 0.30 -0.04
CA LYS A 16 -11.04 -0.30 -1.32
C LYS A 16 -9.85 -0.52 -2.24
N ALA A 17 -9.84 -1.65 -2.91
CA ALA A 17 -8.87 -2.08 -3.90
C ALA A 17 -9.60 -2.55 -5.16
N ARG A 18 -8.87 -2.58 -6.28
CA ARG A 18 -9.40 -2.98 -7.57
C ARG A 18 -9.35 -4.50 -7.70
N VAL A 19 -10.50 -5.10 -8.00
CA VAL A 19 -10.57 -6.54 -8.25
C VAL A 19 -9.74 -6.92 -9.49
N ARG A 20 -9.93 -6.17 -10.57
CA ARG A 20 -9.21 -6.36 -11.84
C ARG A 20 -7.75 -5.94 -11.73
N THR A 21 -6.85 -6.89 -11.96
CA THR A 21 -5.43 -6.61 -12.14
C THR A 21 -5.09 -6.42 -13.62
N THR A 22 -4.00 -5.70 -13.89
CA THR A 22 -3.43 -5.51 -15.23
C THR A 22 -2.20 -6.40 -15.42
N ARG A 23 -1.78 -6.63 -16.67
CA ARG A 23 -0.58 -7.43 -16.96
C ARG A 23 0.72 -6.81 -16.44
N THR A 24 0.71 -5.54 -16.05
CA THR A 24 1.88 -4.84 -15.52
C THR A 24 2.05 -4.99 -14.01
N ILE A 25 1.13 -5.68 -13.33
CA ILE A 25 1.24 -5.91 -11.90
C ILE A 25 2.52 -6.70 -11.56
N PRO A 26 3.29 -6.28 -10.54
CA PRO A 26 4.46 -7.03 -10.10
C PRO A 26 4.06 -8.43 -9.60
N ARG A 27 4.86 -9.45 -9.93
CA ARG A 27 4.60 -10.84 -9.49
C ARG A 27 4.47 -10.96 -7.97
N GLY A 28 5.33 -10.26 -7.22
CA GLY A 28 5.26 -10.26 -5.74
C GLY A 28 3.93 -9.73 -5.21
N THR A 29 3.36 -8.71 -5.85
CA THR A 29 2.06 -8.15 -5.46
C THR A 29 0.90 -9.11 -5.76
N VAL A 30 0.99 -9.90 -6.84
CA VAL A 30 0.00 -10.94 -7.15
C VAL A 30 0.01 -12.01 -6.07
N THR A 31 1.19 -12.53 -5.72
CA THR A 31 1.33 -13.52 -4.65
C THR A 31 0.80 -12.96 -3.32
N LEU A 32 1.18 -11.73 -2.99
CA LEU A 32 0.70 -11.05 -1.78
C LEU A 32 -0.82 -10.94 -1.75
N ARG A 33 -1.46 -10.50 -2.85
CA ARG A 33 -2.92 -10.43 -2.94
C ARG A 33 -3.57 -11.80 -2.73
N ASN A 34 -3.04 -12.84 -3.36
CA ASN A 34 -3.57 -14.20 -3.18
C ASN A 34 -3.47 -14.64 -1.72
N THR A 35 -2.34 -14.39 -1.06
CA THR A 35 -2.18 -14.67 0.38
C THR A 35 -3.15 -13.86 1.23
N LEU A 36 -3.40 -12.59 0.89
CA LEU A 36 -4.35 -11.75 1.64
C LEU A 36 -5.80 -12.21 1.47
N VAL A 37 -6.16 -12.69 0.28
CA VAL A 37 -7.48 -13.31 0.03
C VAL A 37 -7.60 -14.62 0.82
N GLU A 38 -6.56 -15.45 0.80
CA GLU A 38 -6.53 -16.71 1.57
C GLU A 38 -6.62 -16.47 3.08
N LYS A 39 -6.04 -15.37 3.58
CA LYS A 39 -6.11 -14.93 4.97
C LYS A 39 -7.40 -14.17 5.32
N ASP A 40 -8.36 -14.08 4.39
CA ASP A 40 -9.59 -13.28 4.50
C ASP A 40 -9.35 -11.79 4.81
N VAL A 41 -8.14 -11.27 4.58
CA VAL A 41 -7.76 -9.86 4.73
C VAL A 41 -8.25 -9.03 3.54
N LEU A 42 -8.30 -9.63 2.35
CA LEU A 42 -8.85 -9.03 1.14
C LEU A 42 -10.10 -9.83 0.73
N ARG A 43 -11.24 -9.17 0.74
CA ARG A 43 -12.51 -9.77 0.33
C ARG A 43 -13.01 -9.15 -0.96
N GLU A 44 -13.50 -9.98 -1.86
CA GLU A 44 -14.13 -9.51 -3.10
C GLU A 44 -15.57 -9.09 -2.81
N GLU A 45 -15.86 -7.82 -3.07
CA GLU A 45 -17.16 -7.17 -2.87
C GLU A 45 -17.65 -6.64 -4.23
N GLY A 46 -18.22 -7.53 -5.03
CA GLY A 46 -18.70 -7.22 -6.38
C GLY A 46 -17.57 -6.82 -7.33
N ASP A 47 -17.50 -5.54 -7.70
CA ASP A 47 -16.52 -5.01 -8.68
C ASP A 47 -15.21 -4.50 -8.04
N PHE A 48 -15.09 -4.57 -6.71
CA PHE A 48 -13.91 -4.14 -5.98
C PHE A 48 -13.54 -5.13 -4.89
N LEU A 49 -12.29 -5.06 -4.43
CA LEU A 49 -11.84 -5.77 -3.24
C LEU A 49 -11.88 -4.79 -2.06
N VAL A 50 -12.18 -5.28 -0.87
CA VAL A 50 -12.15 -4.51 0.36
C VAL A 50 -11.19 -5.18 1.33
N PHE A 51 -10.31 -4.38 1.93
CA PHE A 51 -9.49 -4.81 3.04
C PHE A 51 -10.40 -5.00 4.26
N THR A 52 -10.60 -6.22 4.72
CA THR A 52 -11.37 -6.50 5.93
C THR A 52 -10.58 -6.22 7.20
N SER A 53 -9.25 -6.24 7.09
CA SER A 53 -8.29 -6.05 8.18
C SER A 53 -7.16 -5.12 7.76
N ALA A 54 -6.54 -4.45 8.74
CA ALA A 54 -5.39 -3.61 8.49
C ALA A 54 -4.17 -4.48 8.11
N TYR A 55 -3.41 -4.07 7.11
CA TYR A 55 -2.24 -4.81 6.64
C TYR A 55 -1.04 -3.87 6.42
N SER A 56 0.10 -4.25 7.00
CA SER A 56 1.38 -3.57 6.85
C SER A 56 2.12 -4.06 5.62
N PHE A 57 2.37 -3.15 4.68
CA PHE A 57 3.20 -3.36 3.51
C PHE A 57 4.62 -2.84 3.79
N THR A 58 5.61 -3.54 3.25
CA THR A 58 7.02 -3.16 3.32
C THR A 58 7.36 -1.92 2.49
N SER A 59 6.44 -1.45 1.63
CA SER A 59 6.63 -0.23 0.85
C SER A 59 5.32 0.35 0.33
N ALA A 60 5.28 1.68 0.20
CA ALA A 60 4.17 2.42 -0.38
C ALA A 60 3.83 1.98 -1.82
N SER A 61 4.84 1.63 -2.63
CA SER A 61 4.64 1.13 -4.00
C SER A 61 3.96 -0.24 -4.03
N ALA A 62 4.32 -1.15 -3.12
CA ALA A 62 3.66 -2.45 -3.02
C ALA A 62 2.19 -2.29 -2.62
N ALA A 63 1.90 -1.41 -1.66
CA ALA A 63 0.53 -1.09 -1.26
C ALA A 63 -0.28 -0.48 -2.42
N ALA A 64 0.28 0.50 -3.14
CA ALA A 64 -0.39 1.12 -4.28
C ALA A 64 -0.68 0.11 -5.39
N ALA A 65 0.28 -0.79 -5.67
CA ALA A 65 0.10 -1.83 -6.67
C ALA A 65 -0.97 -2.85 -6.26
N ALA A 66 -1.07 -3.19 -4.96
CA ALA A 66 -2.11 -4.08 -4.45
C ALA A 66 -3.50 -3.45 -4.59
N VAL A 67 -3.62 -2.15 -4.27
CA VAL A 67 -4.86 -1.37 -4.34
C VAL A 67 -5.30 -1.12 -5.78
N ILE A 68 -4.42 -0.73 -6.69
CA ILE A 68 -4.78 -0.46 -8.09
C ILE A 68 -4.87 -1.75 -8.91
N GLY A 69 -4.16 -2.80 -8.51
CA GLY A 69 -3.99 -4.02 -9.31
C GLY A 69 -3.05 -3.83 -10.50
N ALA A 70 -2.12 -2.87 -10.45
CA ALA A 70 -1.17 -2.58 -11.52
C ALA A 70 0.15 -2.08 -10.94
N SER A 71 1.23 -2.03 -11.73
CA SER A 71 2.39 -1.23 -11.33
C SER A 71 1.95 0.23 -11.16
N ALA A 72 2.11 0.76 -9.95
CA ALA A 72 1.73 2.12 -9.61
C ALA A 72 2.82 2.77 -8.77
N ASN A 73 3.03 4.06 -8.99
CA ASN A 73 4.00 4.82 -8.23
C ASN A 73 3.38 5.26 -6.91
N GLY A 74 3.54 4.45 -5.86
CA GLY A 74 2.93 4.71 -4.55
C GLY A 74 3.33 6.07 -3.97
N ARG A 75 4.55 6.53 -4.23
CA ARG A 75 5.05 7.81 -3.70
C ARG A 75 4.17 9.01 -4.04
N ILE A 76 3.63 9.06 -5.26
CA ILE A 76 2.79 10.19 -5.69
C ILE A 76 1.29 9.92 -5.52
N LEU A 77 0.91 8.64 -5.42
CA LEU A 77 -0.48 8.23 -5.41
C LEU A 77 -1.11 8.35 -4.03
N TRP A 78 -0.30 8.11 -3.01
CA TRP A 78 -0.67 8.25 -1.62
C TRP A 78 -0.62 9.71 -1.19
N LYS A 79 -1.74 10.23 -0.70
CA LYS A 79 -1.85 11.58 -0.16
C LYS A 79 -2.04 11.49 1.34
N LEU A 80 -1.24 12.26 2.06
CA LEU A 80 -1.36 12.41 3.50
C LEU A 80 -2.52 13.36 3.84
N PRO A 81 -3.08 13.26 5.06
CA PRO A 81 -4.10 14.20 5.53
C PRO A 81 -3.64 15.66 5.51
N ASP A 82 -2.32 15.88 5.54
CA ASP A 82 -1.67 17.19 5.44
C ASP A 82 -1.64 17.75 3.99
N GLY A 83 -2.24 17.05 3.02
CA GLY A 83 -2.31 17.46 1.61
C GLY A 83 -1.06 17.17 0.78
N ARG A 84 0.06 16.85 1.42
CA ARG A 84 1.31 16.42 0.77
C ARG A 84 1.22 14.99 0.23
N ASN A 85 1.99 14.68 -0.80
CA ASN A 85 2.10 13.30 -1.29
C ASN A 85 3.10 12.49 -0.43
N TYR A 86 3.08 11.17 -0.53
CA TYR A 86 3.98 10.30 0.23
C TYR A 86 5.46 10.55 -0.11
N ALA A 87 5.78 10.90 -1.36
CA ALA A 87 7.15 11.23 -1.76
C ALA A 87 7.68 12.44 -0.97
N ASP A 88 6.87 13.49 -0.83
CA ASP A 88 7.23 14.70 -0.09
C ASP A 88 7.40 14.40 1.41
N TRP A 89 6.55 13.53 1.96
CA TRP A 89 6.65 13.08 3.34
C TRP A 89 7.88 12.21 3.56
N GLU A 90 8.16 11.25 2.67
CA GLU A 90 9.36 10.39 2.70
C GLU A 90 10.63 11.23 2.60
N ALA A 91 10.65 12.24 1.72
CA ALA A 91 11.75 13.19 1.62
C ALA A 91 11.94 14.03 2.89
N SER A 92 10.86 14.33 3.61
CA SER A 92 10.92 15.04 4.89
C SER A 92 11.38 14.14 6.05
N GLN A 93 11.04 12.85 6.03
CA GLN A 93 11.37 11.86 7.08
C GLN A 93 12.73 11.19 6.89
N GLY A 94 13.19 11.04 5.64
CA GLY A 94 14.50 10.45 5.32
C GLY A 94 15.69 11.26 5.82
N MET A 95 15.44 12.44 6.40
CA MET A 95 16.46 13.27 7.05
C MET A 95 16.70 12.89 8.54
N SER A 96 15.99 11.89 9.08
CA SER A 96 16.07 11.52 10.51
C SER A 96 16.70 10.16 10.85
N ASP A 97 17.23 9.41 9.87
CA ASP A 97 17.86 8.10 10.13
C ASP A 97 19.32 8.03 9.65
N CYS A 98 20.09 9.09 9.88
CA CYS A 98 21.54 9.13 9.64
C CYS A 98 22.36 9.23 10.93
N ASP A 99 21.80 8.84 12.07
CA ASP A 99 22.52 8.89 13.35
C ASP A 99 22.40 7.56 14.09
N SER A 100 23.37 6.67 13.82
CA SER A 100 23.89 5.69 14.77
C SER A 100 25.23 5.19 14.23
N GLU A 101 26.30 5.85 14.70
CA GLU A 101 27.72 5.45 14.58
C GLU A 101 28.01 4.09 15.23
#